data_AF-A0A6M0S951-F1
#
_entry.id   AF-A0A6M0S951-F1
#
_cell.length_a   1.000
_cell.length_b   1.000
_cell.length_c   1.000
_cell.angle_alpha   90.00
_cell.angle_beta   90.00
_cell.angle_gamma   90.00
#
_symmetry.space_group_name_H-M   'P 1'
#
loop_
_entity.id
_entity.type
_entity.pdbx_description
1 polymer ?
#
loop_
_entity_poly.entity_id
_entity_poly.type
_entity_poly.pdbx_seq_one_letter_code
_entity_poly.pdbx_strand_id
1 'polypeptide(L)'
;MGISMVQTIQKGNETKILVVLLASILMDFLGFGIVLPLLPFYAQSLDASPLEISILLGLFPMMLTFAPTLWGSLSDRIGRRPAFLFNIAGTTLSFLWLSFANTLWMLFMARILGGLSSASMVIAQAYVSDLTTSEERTKKLGFLGAAAGIGFVIGPVIAGLLIGGDSTSPNFRLPALAATIASGVTFCAAFGALPEVKPIRFKPAVQHRHPLAQLLPELKQVLQRPLVGMLITLTFITFFGGIGIQAIFALWCEWRFGWGAQEFGYLLIFYCLTIAIIQLSLLGRLTRWVGEIKLLLWSSAMAALGLVLIPFANNVPQLLAALLLTIFAQALGNPVLASLLSQLAGAKQQGKTLGLMQSVIGLATFLGSVWAGFLFGSLGENWPYWTGAALIAVAVILCWQQVTHSRFSAIMRRRRQQKLIHLFELLDLDNSGTIELQDFRQAGQALAKLRGWSPGTSEYEVLQASLVGFGEMLQQLADRDGNQCIDRAEWLHWLEQEVDYDFANLFLQVIDTNQDGRVAIDELRTFYQAYGIRTEALEEAFHTLDLNQDGHLCQEEFETIFAQFLYSNDVQAPGNWIFGVSLPQRL
;
A
#
# COMPACT_ATOMS: atom_id res chain seq x y z
N MET A 1 17.77 -36.44 19.27
CA MET A 1 16.55 -37.02 18.63
C MET A 1 15.24 -36.34 19.05
N GLY A 2 15.13 -35.68 20.23
CA GLY A 2 13.86 -35.03 20.65
C GLY A 2 13.52 -33.70 19.95
N ILE A 3 14.51 -32.90 19.55
CA ILE A 3 14.29 -31.56 18.95
C ILE A 3 13.78 -31.68 17.50
N SER A 4 14.23 -32.67 16.73
CA SER A 4 13.75 -32.87 15.35
C SER A 4 12.31 -33.41 15.32
N MET A 5 11.90 -34.22 16.30
CA MET A 5 10.53 -34.76 16.37
C MET A 5 9.52 -33.68 16.76
N VAL A 6 9.85 -32.77 17.68
CA VAL A 6 9.00 -31.61 18.05
C VAL A 6 8.88 -30.61 16.89
N GLN A 7 9.98 -30.32 16.16
CA GLN A 7 9.93 -29.49 14.95
C GLN A 7 9.11 -30.14 13.82
N THR A 8 9.13 -31.47 13.70
CA THR A 8 8.34 -32.22 12.70
C THR A 8 6.84 -32.23 13.06
N ILE A 9 6.51 -32.36 14.34
CA ILE A 9 5.11 -32.28 14.84
C ILE A 9 4.57 -30.85 14.71
N GLN A 10 5.40 -29.82 14.93
CA GLN A 10 5.03 -28.40 14.68
C GLN A 10 4.80 -28.13 13.18
N LYS A 11 5.67 -28.62 12.28
CA LYS A 11 5.49 -28.46 10.82
C LYS A 11 4.24 -29.18 10.26
N GLY A 12 3.88 -30.34 10.83
CA GLY A 12 2.67 -31.08 10.44
C GLY A 12 1.38 -30.32 10.77
N ASN A 13 1.32 -29.71 11.95
CA ASN A 13 0.20 -28.86 12.35
C ASN A 13 0.15 -27.53 11.58
N GLU A 14 1.30 -26.92 11.29
CA GLU A 14 1.38 -25.69 10.51
C GLU A 14 0.84 -25.87 9.09
N THR A 15 1.21 -26.97 8.41
CA THR A 15 0.71 -27.28 7.07
C THR A 15 -0.80 -27.48 7.07
N LYS A 16 -1.34 -28.19 8.08
CA LYS A 16 -2.78 -28.38 8.24
C LYS A 16 -3.51 -27.05 8.44
N ILE A 17 -2.97 -26.15 9.27
CA ILE A 17 -3.55 -24.82 9.49
C ILE A 17 -3.53 -24.01 8.20
N LEU A 18 -2.40 -23.98 7.49
CA LEU A 18 -2.28 -23.25 6.24
C LEU A 18 -3.27 -23.75 5.19
N VAL A 19 -3.45 -25.06 5.04
CA VAL A 19 -4.44 -25.64 4.11
C VAL A 19 -5.86 -25.20 4.47
N VAL A 20 -6.21 -25.17 5.75
CA VAL A 20 -7.54 -24.72 6.20
C VAL A 20 -7.75 -23.24 5.95
N LEU A 21 -6.73 -22.41 6.19
CA LEU A 21 -6.77 -20.98 5.85
C LEU A 21 -6.91 -20.77 4.34
N LEU A 22 -6.11 -21.45 3.52
CA LEU A 22 -6.18 -21.38 2.07
C LEU A 22 -7.55 -21.81 1.54
N ALA A 23 -8.10 -22.92 2.04
CA ALA A 23 -9.43 -23.39 1.67
C ALA A 23 -10.52 -22.38 2.08
N SER A 24 -10.38 -21.77 3.26
CA SER A 24 -11.32 -20.74 3.74
C SER A 24 -11.30 -19.50 2.86
N ILE A 25 -10.12 -18.99 2.51
CA ILE A 25 -9.97 -17.84 1.60
C ILE A 25 -10.51 -18.18 0.21
N LEU A 26 -10.18 -19.35 -0.32
CA LEU A 26 -10.69 -19.80 -1.62
C LEU A 26 -12.21 -19.82 -1.65
N MET A 27 -12.85 -20.40 -0.62
CA MET A 27 -14.31 -20.52 -0.57
C MET A 27 -15.01 -19.18 -0.32
N ASP A 28 -14.40 -18.27 0.43
CA ASP A 28 -14.94 -16.92 0.65
C ASP A 28 -14.98 -16.13 -0.68
N PHE A 29 -13.87 -16.10 -1.41
CA PHE A 29 -13.81 -15.46 -2.73
C PHE A 29 -14.65 -16.18 -3.80
N LEU A 30 -14.79 -17.50 -3.70
CA LEU A 30 -15.72 -18.28 -4.52
C LEU A 30 -17.17 -17.89 -4.23
N GLY A 31 -17.57 -17.79 -2.96
CA GLY A 31 -18.91 -17.34 -2.57
C GLY A 31 -19.21 -15.93 -3.05
N PHE A 32 -18.24 -15.02 -2.91
CA PHE A 32 -18.34 -13.66 -3.45
C PHE A 32 -18.51 -13.66 -4.98
N GLY A 33 -17.67 -14.42 -5.69
CA GLY A 33 -17.73 -14.57 -7.15
C GLY A 33 -19.01 -15.24 -7.64
N ILE A 34 -19.61 -16.15 -6.85
CA ILE A 34 -20.91 -16.73 -7.17
C ILE A 34 -22.00 -15.67 -7.14
N VAL A 35 -21.99 -14.83 -6.11
CA VAL A 35 -23.08 -13.90 -5.82
C VAL A 35 -23.05 -12.64 -6.71
N LEU A 36 -21.85 -12.15 -7.05
CA LEU A 36 -21.65 -10.90 -7.79
C LEU A 36 -22.43 -10.82 -9.13
N PRO A 37 -22.33 -11.78 -10.07
CA PRO A 37 -23.04 -11.69 -11.36
C PRO A 37 -24.56 -11.80 -11.24
N LEU A 38 -25.06 -12.38 -10.15
CA LEU A 38 -26.48 -12.67 -9.95
C LEU A 38 -27.25 -11.48 -9.40
N LEU A 39 -26.56 -10.70 -8.56
CA LEU A 39 -27.20 -9.72 -7.71
C LEU A 39 -27.96 -8.62 -8.47
N PRO A 40 -27.47 -8.10 -9.62
CA PRO A 40 -28.23 -7.13 -10.41
C PRO A 40 -29.58 -7.71 -10.88
N PHE A 41 -29.55 -8.90 -11.46
CA PHE A 41 -30.75 -9.58 -11.97
C PHE A 41 -31.69 -10.02 -10.84
N TYR A 42 -31.16 -10.45 -9.70
CA TYR A 42 -31.98 -10.82 -8.54
C TYR A 42 -32.71 -9.60 -7.98
N ALA A 43 -32.02 -8.46 -7.83
CA ALA A 43 -32.66 -7.23 -7.38
C ALA A 43 -33.69 -6.71 -8.40
N GLN A 44 -33.39 -6.78 -9.70
CA GLN A 44 -34.34 -6.43 -10.76
C GLN A 44 -35.59 -7.33 -10.75
N SER A 45 -35.46 -8.63 -10.47
CA SER A 45 -36.62 -9.53 -10.33
C SER A 45 -37.52 -9.23 -9.13
N LEU A 46 -37.05 -8.35 -8.22
CA LEU A 46 -37.79 -7.80 -7.09
C LEU A 46 -38.18 -6.34 -7.34
N ASP A 47 -38.27 -5.93 -8.62
CA ASP A 47 -38.64 -4.60 -9.09
C ASP A 47 -37.71 -3.46 -8.65
N ALA A 48 -36.43 -3.76 -8.38
CA ALA A 48 -35.45 -2.71 -8.06
C ALA A 48 -35.16 -1.79 -9.25
N SER A 49 -35.12 -0.49 -8.99
CA SER A 49 -34.60 0.51 -9.92
C SER A 49 -33.08 0.38 -10.13
N PRO A 50 -32.51 0.89 -11.24
CA PRO A 50 -31.06 0.89 -11.47
C PRO A 50 -30.27 1.57 -10.34
N LEU A 51 -30.84 2.59 -9.71
CA LEU A 51 -30.26 3.26 -8.56
C LEU A 51 -30.19 2.32 -7.34
N GLU A 52 -31.28 1.63 -7.01
CA GLU A 52 -31.32 0.68 -5.89
C GLU A 52 -30.35 -0.48 -6.09
N ILE A 53 -30.27 -1.03 -7.30
CA ILE A 53 -29.31 -2.07 -7.68
C ILE A 53 -27.88 -1.58 -7.46
N SER A 54 -27.59 -0.34 -7.86
CA SER A 54 -26.24 0.22 -7.75
C SER A 54 -25.86 0.54 -6.30
N ILE A 55 -26.81 1.04 -5.48
CA ILE A 55 -26.62 1.19 -4.04
C ILE A 55 -26.35 -0.18 -3.40
N LEU A 56 -27.13 -1.20 -3.76
CA LEU A 56 -26.99 -2.57 -3.25
C LEU A 56 -25.58 -3.14 -3.53
N LEU A 57 -25.08 -2.96 -4.76
CA LEU A 57 -23.74 -3.40 -5.15
C LEU A 57 -22.62 -2.57 -4.50
N GLY A 58 -22.85 -1.27 -4.29
CA GLY A 58 -21.90 -0.38 -3.62
C GLY A 58 -21.82 -0.57 -2.10
N LEU A 59 -22.88 -1.04 -1.44
CA LEU A 59 -22.89 -1.20 0.02
C LEU A 59 -21.92 -2.26 0.51
N PHE A 60 -21.70 -3.33 -0.26
CA PHE A 60 -20.72 -4.35 0.09
C PHE A 60 -19.30 -3.78 0.23
N PRO A 61 -18.71 -3.12 -0.80
CA PRO A 61 -17.39 -2.50 -0.67
C PRO A 61 -17.36 -1.35 0.36
N MET A 62 -18.49 -0.64 0.56
CA MET A 62 -18.60 0.35 1.63
C MET A 62 -18.42 -0.28 3.02
N MET A 63 -19.08 -1.41 3.29
CA MET A 63 -18.92 -2.11 4.56
C MET A 63 -17.56 -2.80 4.69
N LEU A 64 -17.04 -3.35 3.59
CA LEU A 64 -15.69 -3.94 3.50
C LEU A 64 -14.61 -2.93 3.89
N THR A 65 -14.83 -1.64 3.69
CA THR A 65 -13.89 -0.59 4.13
C THR A 65 -13.66 -0.61 5.63
N PHE A 66 -14.72 -0.83 6.41
CA PHE A 66 -14.65 -0.82 7.87
C PHE A 66 -14.25 -2.19 8.43
N ALA A 67 -14.54 -3.27 7.70
CA ALA A 67 -14.35 -4.64 8.17
C ALA A 67 -12.89 -4.96 8.62
N PRO A 68 -11.82 -4.63 7.87
CA PRO A 68 -10.43 -4.85 8.32
C PRO A 68 -10.10 -4.20 9.67
N THR A 69 -10.57 -2.97 9.89
CA THR A 69 -10.29 -2.24 11.15
C THR A 69 -11.02 -2.87 12.34
N LEU A 70 -12.28 -3.26 12.13
CA LEU A 70 -13.11 -3.94 13.12
C LEU A 70 -12.52 -5.31 13.47
N TRP A 71 -12.26 -6.14 12.47
CA TRP A 71 -11.85 -7.51 12.66
C TRP A 71 -10.38 -7.67 13.02
N GLY A 72 -9.49 -6.80 12.53
CA GLY A 72 -8.07 -6.82 12.93
C GLY A 72 -7.92 -6.57 14.42
N SER A 73 -8.50 -5.47 14.92
CA SER A 73 -8.46 -5.13 16.35
C SER A 73 -9.20 -6.13 17.24
N LEU A 74 -10.34 -6.66 16.76
CA LEU A 74 -11.07 -7.70 17.47
C LEU A 74 -10.23 -8.98 17.55
N SER A 75 -9.62 -9.41 16.43
CA SER A 75 -8.75 -10.58 16.36
C SER A 75 -7.55 -10.48 17.30
N ASP A 76 -6.96 -9.29 17.46
CA ASP A 76 -5.89 -9.06 18.44
C ASP A 76 -6.38 -9.18 19.89
N ARG A 77 -7.65 -8.83 20.16
CA ARG A 77 -8.23 -8.82 21.52
C ARG A 77 -8.77 -10.17 21.97
N ILE A 78 -9.56 -10.83 21.13
CA ILE A 78 -10.23 -12.10 21.48
C ILE A 78 -9.44 -13.33 21.03
N GLY A 79 -8.42 -13.15 20.19
CA GLY A 79 -7.61 -14.22 19.61
C GLY A 79 -7.95 -14.50 18.14
N ARG A 80 -7.01 -15.14 17.42
CA ARG A 80 -7.10 -15.32 15.97
C ARG A 80 -8.27 -16.23 15.56
N ARG A 81 -8.42 -17.37 16.23
CA ARG A 81 -9.43 -18.38 15.92
C ARG A 81 -10.87 -17.89 16.14
N PRO A 82 -11.27 -17.35 17.31
CA PRO A 82 -12.64 -16.91 17.51
C PRO A 82 -13.03 -15.79 16.55
N ALA A 83 -12.13 -14.84 16.28
CA ALA A 83 -12.39 -13.80 15.28
C ALA A 83 -12.60 -14.38 13.88
N PHE A 84 -11.76 -15.34 13.45
CA PHE A 84 -11.91 -16.00 12.15
C PHE A 84 -13.24 -16.77 12.04
N LEU A 85 -13.63 -17.49 13.10
CA LEU A 85 -14.89 -18.25 13.12
C LEU A 85 -16.12 -17.33 13.09
N PHE A 86 -16.14 -16.26 13.89
CA PHE A 86 -17.24 -15.28 13.86
C PHE A 86 -17.33 -14.59 12.50
N ASN A 87 -16.19 -14.31 11.87
CA ASN A 87 -16.13 -13.73 10.54
C ASN A 87 -16.78 -14.66 9.49
N ILE A 88 -16.36 -15.93 9.42
CA ILE A 88 -16.95 -16.92 8.50
C ILE A 88 -18.43 -17.19 8.83
N ALA A 89 -18.80 -17.20 10.11
CA ALA A 89 -20.20 -17.37 10.51
C ALA A 89 -21.08 -16.23 9.98
N GLY A 90 -20.60 -14.98 10.07
CA GLY A 90 -21.29 -13.81 9.52
C GLY A 90 -21.44 -13.89 8.00
N THR A 91 -20.40 -14.32 7.28
CA THR A 91 -20.44 -14.53 5.82
C THR A 91 -21.43 -15.63 5.44
N THR A 92 -21.37 -16.78 6.13
CA THR A 92 -22.31 -17.90 5.94
C THR A 92 -23.75 -17.46 6.16
N LEU A 93 -24.01 -16.70 7.22
CA LEU A 93 -25.35 -16.18 7.53
C LEU A 93 -25.82 -15.17 6.48
N SER A 94 -24.93 -14.33 5.95
CA SER A 94 -25.23 -13.43 4.83
C SER A 94 -25.64 -14.18 3.56
N PHE A 95 -24.92 -15.24 3.18
CA PHE A 95 -25.29 -16.05 2.02
C PHE A 95 -26.58 -16.83 2.26
N LEU A 96 -26.77 -17.36 3.47
CA LEU A 96 -28.00 -18.05 3.84
C LEU A 96 -29.19 -17.08 3.73
N TRP A 97 -29.08 -15.88 4.31
CA TRP A 97 -30.09 -14.85 4.21
C TRP A 97 -30.40 -14.49 2.76
N LEU A 98 -29.36 -14.26 1.95
CA LEU A 98 -29.50 -13.96 0.53
C LEU A 98 -30.31 -15.05 -0.20
N SER A 99 -30.09 -16.32 0.11
CA SER A 99 -30.78 -17.43 -0.56
C SER A 99 -32.29 -17.50 -0.34
N PHE A 100 -32.78 -16.86 0.73
CA PHE A 100 -34.20 -16.78 1.06
C PHE A 100 -34.78 -15.37 0.85
N ALA A 101 -34.04 -14.47 0.21
CA ALA A 101 -34.47 -13.10 0.01
C ALA A 101 -35.66 -13.03 -0.96
N ASN A 102 -36.77 -12.51 -0.50
CA ASN A 102 -37.98 -12.31 -1.31
C ASN A 102 -38.37 -10.82 -1.44
N THR A 103 -37.56 -9.94 -0.85
CA THR A 103 -37.80 -8.50 -0.79
C THR A 103 -36.46 -7.77 -0.83
N LEU A 104 -36.45 -6.54 -1.37
CA LEU A 104 -35.22 -5.76 -1.56
C LEU A 104 -34.46 -5.52 -0.26
N TRP A 105 -35.15 -5.21 0.84
CA TRP A 105 -34.49 -4.94 2.13
C TRP A 105 -33.70 -6.16 2.64
N MET A 106 -34.13 -7.39 2.34
CA MET A 106 -33.38 -8.60 2.70
C MET A 106 -32.05 -8.67 1.94
N LEU A 107 -32.04 -8.28 0.66
CA LEU A 107 -30.80 -8.17 -0.13
C LEU A 107 -29.86 -7.14 0.50
N PHE A 108 -30.38 -5.97 0.87
CA PHE A 108 -29.62 -4.92 1.53
C PHE A 108 -28.98 -5.40 2.85
N MET A 109 -29.77 -6.04 3.72
CA MET A 109 -29.25 -6.55 5.00
C MET A 109 -28.21 -7.67 4.79
N ALA A 110 -28.44 -8.57 3.84
CA ALA A 110 -27.48 -9.60 3.48
C ALA A 110 -26.15 -8.98 2.96
N ARG A 111 -26.20 -7.86 2.22
CA ARG A 111 -24.99 -7.15 1.77
C ARG A 111 -24.25 -6.41 2.86
N ILE A 112 -24.99 -5.77 3.78
CA ILE A 112 -24.37 -5.11 4.93
C ILE A 112 -23.66 -6.14 5.81
N LEU A 113 -24.34 -7.23 6.17
CA LEU A 113 -23.77 -8.31 6.97
C LEU A 113 -22.58 -8.97 6.26
N GLY A 114 -22.71 -9.24 4.95
CA GLY A 114 -21.65 -9.86 4.15
C GLY A 114 -20.41 -8.98 4.05
N GLY A 115 -20.57 -7.69 3.76
CA GLY A 115 -19.43 -6.76 3.67
C GLY A 115 -18.74 -6.55 5.01
N LEU A 116 -19.51 -6.43 6.10
CA LEU A 116 -18.95 -6.38 7.46
C LEU A 116 -18.23 -7.67 7.84
N SER A 117 -18.65 -8.82 7.29
CA SER A 117 -18.06 -10.13 7.55
C SER A 117 -16.98 -10.54 6.55
N SER A 118 -16.56 -9.66 5.63
CA SER A 118 -15.56 -10.00 4.60
C SER A 118 -14.14 -9.54 4.99
N ALA A 119 -13.63 -10.02 6.13
CA ALA A 119 -12.29 -9.69 6.64
C ALA A 119 -11.40 -10.94 6.83
N SER A 120 -11.81 -12.06 6.23
CA SER A 120 -11.12 -13.35 6.28
C SER A 120 -9.65 -13.24 5.88
N MET A 121 -9.35 -12.50 4.81
CA MET A 121 -7.98 -12.28 4.31
C MET A 121 -7.10 -11.59 5.35
N VAL A 122 -7.60 -10.56 6.04
CA VAL A 122 -6.84 -9.80 7.04
C VAL A 122 -6.50 -10.69 8.24
N ILE A 123 -7.49 -11.44 8.74
CA ILE A 123 -7.29 -12.35 9.86
C ILE A 123 -6.34 -13.50 9.45
N ALA A 124 -6.48 -14.06 8.25
CA ALA A 124 -5.62 -15.12 7.75
C ALA A 124 -4.16 -14.66 7.55
N GLN A 125 -3.94 -13.45 7.03
CA GLN A 125 -2.61 -12.86 6.92
C GLN A 125 -1.95 -12.69 8.29
N ALA A 126 -2.71 -12.25 9.30
CA ALA A 126 -2.23 -12.16 10.67
C ALA A 126 -1.91 -13.54 11.25
N TYR A 127 -2.78 -14.53 11.02
CA TYR A 127 -2.56 -15.93 11.44
C TYR A 127 -1.29 -16.52 10.84
N VAL A 128 -1.08 -16.33 9.52
CA VAL A 128 0.14 -16.79 8.83
C VAL A 128 1.36 -16.05 9.37
N SER A 129 1.27 -14.75 9.60
CA SER A 129 2.40 -13.95 10.12
C SER A 129 2.81 -14.37 11.52
N ASP A 130 1.85 -14.78 12.37
CA ASP A 130 2.08 -15.26 13.73
C ASP A 130 2.66 -16.70 13.77
N LEU A 131 2.42 -17.51 12.74
CA LEU A 131 2.90 -18.90 12.66
C LEU A 131 4.22 -19.09 11.91
N THR A 132 4.65 -18.10 11.13
CA THR A 132 5.74 -18.25 10.16
C THR A 132 6.91 -17.35 10.47
N THR A 133 8.12 -17.82 10.15
CA THR A 133 9.33 -17.01 10.18
C THR A 133 9.36 -16.01 9.02
N SER A 134 10.15 -14.95 9.14
CA SER A 134 10.26 -13.89 8.13
C SER A 134 10.60 -14.41 6.72
N GLU A 135 11.42 -15.46 6.61
CA GLU A 135 11.81 -16.05 5.32
C GLU A 135 10.66 -16.77 4.59
N GLU A 136 9.79 -17.49 5.31
CA GLU A 136 8.69 -18.25 4.70
C GLU A 136 7.40 -17.43 4.53
N ARG A 137 7.30 -16.30 5.26
CA ARG A 137 6.10 -15.46 5.33
C ARG A 137 5.64 -14.98 3.94
N THR A 138 6.54 -14.40 3.15
CA THR A 138 6.21 -13.85 1.83
C THR A 138 5.60 -14.91 0.91
N LYS A 139 6.17 -16.12 0.91
CA LYS A 139 5.66 -17.25 0.11
C LYS A 139 4.26 -17.68 0.55
N LYS A 140 4.02 -17.81 1.85
CA LYS A 140 2.73 -18.25 2.41
C LYS A 140 1.64 -17.19 2.24
N LEU A 141 1.98 -15.90 2.38
CA LEU A 141 1.08 -14.80 2.04
C LEU A 141 0.74 -14.78 0.54
N GLY A 142 1.71 -15.09 -0.33
CA GLY A 142 1.49 -15.28 -1.76
C GLY A 142 0.47 -16.38 -2.07
N PHE A 143 0.52 -17.50 -1.35
CA PHE A 143 -0.49 -18.57 -1.50
C PHE A 143 -1.89 -18.14 -1.11
N LEU A 144 -2.07 -17.31 -0.07
CA LEU A 144 -3.38 -16.76 0.27
C LEU A 144 -3.95 -15.91 -0.89
N GLY A 145 -3.11 -15.07 -1.50
CA GLY A 145 -3.50 -14.28 -2.68
C GLY A 145 -3.88 -15.16 -3.88
N ALA A 146 -3.13 -16.24 -4.13
CA ALA A 146 -3.46 -17.19 -5.19
C ALA A 146 -4.80 -17.91 -4.94
N ALA A 147 -5.06 -18.34 -3.70
CA ALA A 147 -6.33 -18.96 -3.31
C ALA A 147 -7.52 -18.02 -3.54
N ALA A 148 -7.39 -16.74 -3.15
CA ALA A 148 -8.39 -15.71 -3.39
C ALA A 148 -8.66 -15.52 -4.90
N GLY A 149 -7.60 -15.42 -5.71
CA GLY A 149 -7.74 -15.27 -7.16
C GLY A 149 -8.43 -16.47 -7.82
N ILE A 150 -8.08 -17.70 -7.43
CA ILE A 150 -8.72 -18.92 -7.93
C ILE A 150 -10.22 -18.94 -7.57
N GLY A 151 -10.56 -18.65 -6.31
CA GLY A 151 -11.95 -18.59 -5.88
C GLY A 151 -12.76 -17.56 -6.67
N PHE A 152 -12.20 -16.37 -6.86
CA PHE A 152 -12.83 -15.29 -7.61
C PHE A 152 -13.07 -15.63 -9.10
N VAL A 153 -12.18 -16.39 -9.73
CA VAL A 153 -12.33 -16.85 -11.13
C VAL A 153 -13.38 -17.96 -11.24
N ILE A 154 -13.38 -18.93 -10.31
CA ILE A 154 -14.28 -20.09 -10.36
C ILE A 154 -15.73 -19.70 -9.98
N GLY A 155 -15.90 -18.73 -9.08
CA GLY A 155 -17.22 -18.34 -8.56
C GLY A 155 -18.25 -18.02 -9.65
N PRO A 156 -17.99 -17.09 -10.60
CA PRO A 156 -18.92 -16.75 -11.67
C PRO A 156 -19.28 -17.93 -12.58
N VAL A 157 -18.38 -18.90 -12.76
CA VAL A 157 -18.66 -20.14 -13.52
C VAL A 157 -19.75 -20.93 -12.83
N ILE A 158 -19.60 -21.14 -11.52
CA ILE A 158 -20.55 -21.89 -10.70
C ILE A 158 -21.90 -21.15 -10.67
N ALA A 159 -21.88 -19.81 -10.57
CA ALA A 159 -23.09 -18.99 -10.63
C ALA A 159 -23.88 -19.23 -11.92
N GLY A 160 -23.24 -19.05 -13.07
CA GLY A 160 -23.89 -19.20 -14.38
C GLY A 160 -24.46 -20.60 -14.60
N LEU A 161 -23.78 -21.64 -14.11
CA LEU A 161 -24.26 -23.03 -14.21
C LEU A 161 -25.46 -23.33 -13.28
N LEU A 162 -25.50 -22.72 -12.09
CA LEU A 162 -26.51 -23.02 -11.06
C LEU A 162 -27.81 -22.21 -11.19
N ILE A 163 -27.80 -21.08 -11.90
CA ILE A 163 -29.01 -20.29 -12.17
C ILE A 163 -30.04 -21.07 -13.02
N GLY A 164 -29.55 -21.97 -13.87
CA GLY A 164 -30.36 -22.68 -14.87
C GLY A 164 -30.35 -21.97 -16.24
N GLY A 165 -30.52 -22.75 -17.30
CA GLY A 165 -30.48 -22.27 -18.70
C GLY A 165 -31.78 -21.63 -19.21
N ASP A 166 -32.86 -21.64 -18.40
CA ASP A 166 -34.10 -20.94 -18.73
C ASP A 166 -34.01 -19.49 -18.26
N SER A 167 -33.66 -18.59 -19.19
CA SER A 167 -33.57 -17.15 -18.98
C SER A 167 -34.88 -16.49 -18.49
N THR A 168 -36.01 -17.21 -18.58
CA THR A 168 -37.34 -16.73 -18.21
C THR A 168 -37.70 -16.94 -16.74
N SER A 169 -37.00 -17.81 -16.01
CA SER A 169 -37.23 -18.05 -14.57
C SER A 169 -35.92 -18.41 -13.83
N PRO A 170 -34.97 -17.46 -13.75
CA PRO A 170 -33.67 -17.71 -13.12
C PRO A 170 -33.81 -18.12 -11.65
N ASN A 171 -33.14 -19.20 -11.26
CA ASN A 171 -33.16 -19.69 -9.88
C ASN A 171 -32.05 -19.04 -9.05
N PHE A 172 -32.29 -17.84 -8.52
CA PHE A 172 -31.32 -17.11 -7.71
C PHE A 172 -30.99 -17.78 -6.37
N ARG A 173 -31.85 -18.67 -5.89
CA ARG A 173 -31.69 -19.36 -4.60
C ARG A 173 -30.60 -20.43 -4.64
N LEU A 174 -30.49 -21.20 -5.72
CA LEU A 174 -29.52 -22.30 -5.83
C LEU A 174 -28.06 -21.83 -5.73
N PRO A 175 -27.60 -20.81 -6.49
CA PRO A 175 -26.25 -20.30 -6.33
C PRO A 175 -25.97 -19.75 -4.92
N ALA A 176 -26.91 -19.02 -4.33
CA ALA A 176 -26.75 -18.49 -2.96
C ALA A 176 -26.67 -19.61 -1.91
N LEU A 177 -27.43 -20.70 -2.07
CA LEU A 177 -27.31 -21.90 -1.25
C LEU A 177 -25.95 -22.59 -1.45
N ALA A 178 -25.44 -22.67 -2.68
CA ALA A 178 -24.12 -23.23 -2.95
C ALA A 178 -23.01 -22.43 -2.25
N ALA A 179 -23.07 -21.09 -2.31
CA ALA A 179 -22.16 -20.23 -1.55
C ALA A 179 -22.29 -20.44 -0.03
N THR A 180 -23.52 -20.63 0.47
CA THR A 180 -23.78 -20.93 1.88
C THR A 180 -23.16 -22.25 2.31
N ILE A 181 -23.32 -23.31 1.51
CA ILE A 181 -22.76 -24.64 1.79
C ILE A 181 -21.23 -24.57 1.76
N ALA A 182 -20.64 -23.91 0.75
CA ALA A 182 -19.20 -23.73 0.64
C ALA A 182 -18.63 -23.04 1.90
N SER A 183 -19.23 -21.92 2.31
CA SER A 183 -18.85 -21.17 3.50
C SER A 183 -19.07 -21.97 4.79
N GLY A 184 -20.17 -22.71 4.89
CA GLY A 184 -20.48 -23.58 6.02
C GLY A 184 -19.51 -24.75 6.18
N VAL A 185 -19.09 -25.38 5.08
CA VAL A 185 -18.04 -26.42 5.09
C VAL A 185 -16.73 -25.83 5.61
N THR A 186 -16.36 -24.62 5.19
CA THR A 186 -15.16 -23.97 5.72
C THR A 186 -15.27 -23.56 7.17
N PHE A 187 -16.46 -23.17 7.64
CA PHE A 187 -16.70 -22.94 9.06
C PHE A 187 -16.44 -24.21 9.88
N CYS A 188 -17.00 -25.36 9.46
CA CYS A 188 -16.79 -26.63 10.13
C CYS A 188 -15.31 -27.07 10.12
N ALA A 189 -14.63 -26.92 8.98
CA ALA A 189 -13.21 -27.23 8.85
C ALA A 189 -12.35 -26.32 9.74
N ALA A 190 -12.58 -25.01 9.72
CA ALA A 190 -11.91 -24.03 10.56
C ALA A 190 -12.16 -24.32 12.05
N PHE A 191 -13.39 -24.66 12.42
CA PHE A 191 -13.77 -24.96 13.80
C PHE A 191 -13.01 -26.17 14.35
N GLY A 192 -12.89 -27.24 13.56
CA GLY A 192 -12.23 -28.49 13.96
C GLY A 192 -10.69 -28.46 13.85
N ALA A 193 -10.12 -27.64 12.97
CA ALA A 193 -8.69 -27.70 12.63
C ALA A 193 -7.85 -26.50 13.08
N LEU A 194 -8.43 -25.30 13.25
CA LEU A 194 -7.66 -24.13 13.70
C LEU A 194 -7.45 -24.16 15.22
N PRO A 195 -6.20 -24.13 15.71
CA PRO A 195 -5.92 -23.98 17.14
C PRO A 195 -6.17 -22.55 17.63
N GLU A 196 -6.14 -22.30 18.94
CA GLU A 196 -6.11 -20.91 19.42
C GLU A 196 -4.70 -20.34 19.25
N VAL A 197 -4.57 -19.22 18.54
CA VAL A 197 -3.32 -18.44 18.46
C VAL A 197 -3.60 -17.07 19.06
N LYS A 198 -2.94 -16.79 20.19
CA LYS A 198 -2.93 -15.46 20.77
C LYS A 198 -1.75 -14.69 20.18
N PRO A 199 -1.94 -13.42 19.80
CA PRO A 199 -0.85 -12.62 19.25
C PRO A 199 0.31 -12.57 20.25
N ILE A 200 1.54 -12.76 19.76
CA ILE A 200 2.74 -12.51 20.54
C ILE A 200 2.77 -10.99 20.79
N ARG A 201 2.47 -10.58 22.02
CA ARG A 201 2.49 -9.17 22.43
C ARG A 201 3.91 -8.65 22.43
N PHE A 202 4.38 -8.09 21.32
CA PHE A 202 5.26 -6.94 21.42
C PHE A 202 4.38 -5.78 21.85
N LYS A 203 4.59 -5.22 23.05
CA LYS A 203 3.91 -4.00 23.48
C LYS A 203 4.18 -2.94 22.39
N PRO A 204 3.19 -2.48 21.61
CA PRO A 204 3.39 -1.30 20.82
C PRO A 204 3.49 -0.15 21.82
N ALA A 205 4.59 0.58 21.80
CA ALA A 205 4.61 1.91 22.38
C ALA A 205 3.53 2.71 21.64
N VAL A 206 2.42 2.97 22.36
CA VAL A 206 1.35 3.90 22.01
C VAL A 206 0.55 3.59 20.73
N GLN A 207 -0.43 2.70 20.85
CA GLN A 207 -1.48 2.54 19.84
C GLN A 207 -2.49 3.70 19.98
N HIS A 208 -2.23 4.82 19.28
CA HIS A 208 -3.20 5.92 19.20
C HIS A 208 -4.45 5.44 18.44
N ARG A 209 -5.51 5.12 19.19
CA ARG A 209 -6.85 5.02 18.63
C ARG A 209 -7.29 6.43 18.24
N HIS A 210 -7.07 6.81 16.98
CA HIS A 210 -7.60 8.07 16.47
C HIS A 210 -9.12 7.93 16.29
N PRO A 211 -9.94 8.75 16.96
CA PRO A 211 -11.37 8.82 16.67
C PRO A 211 -11.60 9.19 15.20
N LEU A 212 -12.74 8.80 14.61
CA LEU A 212 -13.15 9.24 13.27
C LEU A 212 -13.00 10.76 13.05
N ALA A 213 -13.12 11.55 14.12
CA ALA A 213 -12.95 13.00 14.12
C ALA A 213 -11.53 13.49 13.79
N GLN A 214 -10.48 12.68 14.03
CA GLN A 214 -9.08 13.04 13.73
C GLN A 214 -8.66 12.62 12.30
N LEU A 215 -9.46 11.81 11.59
CA LEU A 215 -9.17 11.42 10.21
C LEU A 215 -9.33 12.56 9.20
N LEU A 216 -10.24 13.50 9.46
CA LEU A 216 -10.52 14.64 8.58
C LEU A 216 -9.36 15.66 8.51
N PRO A 217 -8.81 16.13 9.65
CA PRO A 217 -7.61 16.97 9.64
C PRO A 217 -6.38 16.28 9.01
N GLU A 218 -6.21 14.99 9.28
CA GLU A 218 -5.09 14.20 8.75
C GLU A 218 -5.20 14.00 7.23
N LEU A 219 -6.39 13.67 6.72
CA LEU A 219 -6.64 13.57 5.28
C LEU A 219 -6.36 14.91 4.61
N LYS A 220 -6.75 16.03 5.23
CA LYS A 220 -6.45 17.37 4.72
C LYS A 220 -4.94 17.63 4.65
N GLN A 221 -4.19 17.25 5.67
CA GLN A 221 -2.72 17.41 5.71
C GLN A 221 -2.01 16.51 4.69
N VAL A 222 -2.48 15.29 4.47
CA VAL A 222 -1.94 14.36 3.46
C VAL A 222 -2.26 14.85 2.05
N LEU A 223 -3.48 15.33 1.81
CA LEU A 223 -3.91 15.90 0.52
C LEU A 223 -3.15 17.20 0.17
N GLN A 224 -2.66 17.94 1.17
CA GLN A 224 -1.86 19.15 0.95
C GLN A 224 -0.44 18.86 0.41
N ARG A 225 0.05 17.61 0.51
CA ARG A 225 1.31 17.23 -0.14
C ARG A 225 1.07 17.13 -1.66
N PRO A 226 1.75 17.90 -2.51
CA PRO A 226 1.36 18.07 -3.90
C PRO A 226 1.35 16.77 -4.72
N LEU A 227 2.29 15.85 -4.49
CA LEU A 227 2.37 14.57 -5.21
C LEU A 227 1.42 13.51 -4.61
N VAL A 228 1.32 13.44 -3.28
CA VAL A 228 0.44 12.47 -2.59
C VAL A 228 -1.03 12.84 -2.80
N GLY A 229 -1.38 14.12 -2.64
CA GLY A 229 -2.74 14.61 -2.89
C GLY A 229 -3.19 14.39 -4.32
N MET A 230 -2.30 14.56 -5.29
CA MET A 230 -2.55 14.20 -6.70
C MET A 230 -2.85 12.71 -6.85
N LEU A 231 -2.01 11.82 -6.32
CA LEU A 231 -2.20 10.37 -6.43
C LEU A 231 -3.50 9.91 -5.76
N ILE A 232 -3.83 10.45 -4.59
CA ILE A 232 -5.08 10.17 -3.89
C ILE A 232 -6.29 10.67 -4.70
N THR A 233 -6.21 11.86 -5.27
CA THR A 233 -7.28 12.42 -6.12
C THR A 233 -7.47 11.57 -7.37
N LEU A 234 -6.37 11.18 -8.04
CA LEU A 234 -6.40 10.29 -9.18
C LEU A 234 -7.02 8.94 -8.79
N THR A 235 -6.66 8.38 -7.63
CA THR A 235 -7.23 7.15 -7.09
C THR A 235 -8.74 7.29 -6.94
N PHE A 236 -9.19 8.33 -6.24
CA PHE A 236 -10.60 8.57 -6.00
C PHE A 236 -11.36 8.66 -7.32
N ILE A 237 -10.90 9.46 -8.29
CA ILE A 237 -11.59 9.63 -9.58
C ILE A 237 -11.60 8.34 -10.39
N THR A 238 -10.51 7.59 -10.41
CA THR A 238 -10.41 6.35 -11.20
C THR A 238 -11.29 5.24 -10.61
N PHE A 239 -11.39 5.15 -9.29
CA PHE A 239 -12.30 4.21 -8.63
C PHE A 239 -13.77 4.64 -8.74
N PHE A 240 -14.05 5.94 -8.57
CA PHE A 240 -15.38 6.51 -8.73
C PHE A 240 -15.93 6.31 -10.15
N GLY A 241 -15.17 6.73 -11.17
CA GLY A 241 -15.58 6.66 -12.56
C GLY A 241 -15.41 5.29 -13.19
N GLY A 242 -14.44 4.48 -12.75
CA GLY A 242 -14.14 3.17 -13.34
C GLY A 242 -14.89 2.01 -12.67
N ILE A 243 -14.70 1.83 -11.36
CA ILE A 243 -15.29 0.69 -10.63
C ILE A 243 -16.76 0.94 -10.32
N GLY A 244 -17.19 2.19 -10.10
CA GLY A 244 -18.60 2.51 -9.91
C GLY A 244 -19.50 2.06 -11.07
N ILE A 245 -18.98 2.09 -12.31
CA ILE A 245 -19.68 1.62 -13.51
C ILE A 245 -19.87 0.10 -13.54
N GLN A 246 -19.02 -0.66 -12.84
CA GLN A 246 -19.15 -2.12 -12.77
C GLN A 246 -20.50 -2.54 -12.17
N ALA A 247 -21.10 -1.71 -11.31
CA ALA A 247 -22.41 -1.96 -10.71
C ALA A 247 -23.55 -1.98 -11.74
N ILE A 248 -23.49 -1.16 -12.79
CA ILE A 248 -24.52 -1.08 -13.83
C ILE A 248 -24.18 -1.90 -15.08
N PHE A 249 -22.99 -2.47 -15.16
CA PHE A 249 -22.51 -3.11 -16.38
C PHE A 249 -23.34 -4.35 -16.78
N ALA A 250 -23.85 -5.10 -15.80
CA ALA A 250 -24.76 -6.22 -16.06
C ALA A 250 -26.05 -5.75 -16.75
N LEU A 251 -26.66 -4.67 -16.23
CA LEU A 251 -27.87 -4.07 -16.78
C LEU A 251 -27.63 -3.46 -18.17
N TRP A 252 -26.45 -2.88 -18.38
CA TRP A 252 -26.06 -2.38 -19.71
C TRP A 252 -25.94 -3.52 -20.73
N CYS A 253 -25.33 -4.65 -20.36
CA CYS A 253 -25.25 -5.84 -21.22
C CYS A 253 -26.63 -6.44 -21.51
N GLU A 254 -27.52 -6.47 -20.52
CA GLU A 254 -28.91 -6.89 -20.68
C GLU A 254 -29.64 -6.00 -21.70
N TRP A 255 -29.59 -4.68 -21.50
CA TRP A 255 -30.21 -3.71 -22.41
C TRP A 255 -29.63 -3.79 -23.82
N ARG A 256 -28.31 -3.94 -23.95
CA ARG A 256 -27.61 -3.87 -25.23
C ARG A 256 -27.67 -5.15 -26.05
N PHE A 257 -27.53 -6.30 -25.39
CA PHE A 257 -27.37 -7.61 -26.03
C PHE A 257 -28.47 -8.62 -25.66
N GLY A 258 -29.40 -8.26 -24.77
CA GLY A 258 -30.43 -9.17 -24.24
C GLY A 258 -29.83 -10.27 -23.35
N TRP A 259 -28.66 -10.03 -22.77
CA TRP A 259 -27.93 -11.01 -21.96
C TRP A 259 -28.55 -11.19 -20.59
N GLY A 260 -28.66 -12.45 -20.16
CA GLY A 260 -28.99 -12.79 -18.79
C GLY A 260 -27.74 -12.98 -17.93
N ALA A 261 -27.97 -13.52 -16.74
CA ALA A 261 -26.92 -13.76 -15.76
C ALA A 261 -25.89 -14.84 -16.20
N GLN A 262 -26.29 -15.77 -17.08
CA GLN A 262 -25.40 -16.81 -17.59
C GLN A 262 -24.35 -16.23 -18.55
N GLU A 263 -24.77 -15.48 -19.57
CA GLU A 263 -23.88 -14.83 -20.53
C GLU A 263 -22.98 -13.82 -19.84
N PHE A 264 -23.54 -13.05 -18.90
CA PHE A 264 -22.75 -12.12 -18.08
C PHE A 264 -21.71 -12.86 -17.22
N GLY A 265 -22.06 -14.03 -16.67
CA GLY A 265 -21.12 -14.91 -15.98
C GLY A 265 -19.93 -15.33 -16.84
N TYR A 266 -20.18 -15.69 -18.11
CA TYR A 266 -19.10 -16.01 -19.06
C TYR A 266 -18.19 -14.82 -19.36
N LEU A 267 -18.76 -13.62 -19.46
CA LEU A 267 -17.99 -12.38 -19.63
C LEU A 267 -17.08 -12.12 -18.43
N LEU A 268 -17.55 -12.37 -17.20
CA LEU A 268 -16.72 -12.23 -16.00
C LEU A 268 -15.56 -13.23 -15.96
N ILE A 269 -15.74 -14.45 -16.47
CA ILE A 269 -14.63 -15.42 -16.60
C ILE A 269 -13.53 -14.84 -17.50
N PHE A 270 -13.90 -14.33 -18.68
CA PHE A 270 -12.97 -13.68 -19.59
C PHE A 270 -12.26 -12.51 -18.90
N TYR A 271 -13.02 -11.68 -18.18
CA TYR A 271 -12.50 -10.54 -17.42
C TYR A 271 -11.45 -10.96 -16.38
N CYS A 272 -11.79 -11.92 -15.51
CA CYS A 272 -10.92 -12.37 -14.41
C CYS A 272 -9.66 -13.10 -14.91
N LEU A 273 -9.80 -13.99 -15.91
CA LEU A 273 -8.65 -14.70 -16.48
C LEU A 273 -7.66 -13.74 -17.14
N THR A 274 -8.17 -12.76 -17.88
CA THR A 274 -7.32 -11.79 -18.57
C THR A 274 -6.54 -10.93 -17.56
N ILE A 275 -7.18 -10.49 -16.47
CA ILE A 275 -6.48 -9.78 -15.38
C ILE A 275 -5.35 -10.64 -14.81
N ALA A 276 -5.64 -11.91 -14.48
CA ALA A 276 -4.65 -12.81 -13.90
C ALA A 276 -3.45 -13.00 -14.85
N ILE A 277 -3.70 -13.20 -16.14
CA ILE A 277 -2.66 -13.35 -17.16
C ILE A 277 -1.79 -12.08 -17.25
N ILE A 278 -2.41 -10.89 -17.29
CA ILE A 278 -1.67 -9.62 -17.39
C ILE A 278 -0.82 -9.37 -16.14
N GLN A 279 -1.37 -9.60 -14.95
CA GLN A 279 -0.63 -9.42 -13.69
C GLN A 279 0.56 -10.37 -13.59
N LEU A 280 0.40 -11.64 -13.97
CA LEU A 280 1.47 -12.64 -13.91
C LEU A 280 2.56 -12.43 -14.96
N SER A 281 2.21 -11.92 -16.15
CA SER A 281 3.14 -11.89 -17.30
C SER A 281 3.74 -10.52 -17.62
N LEU A 282 2.96 -9.44 -17.45
CA LEU A 282 3.27 -8.12 -18.01
C LEU A 282 3.60 -7.08 -16.95
N LEU A 283 2.97 -7.13 -15.77
CA LEU A 283 3.12 -6.12 -14.72
C LEU A 283 4.61 -5.84 -14.39
N GLY A 284 5.35 -6.85 -13.93
CA GLY A 284 6.76 -6.66 -13.54
C GLY A 284 7.71 -6.31 -14.70
N ARG A 285 7.33 -6.60 -15.95
CA ARG A 285 8.13 -6.21 -17.14
C ARG A 285 7.87 -4.75 -17.50
N LEU A 286 6.61 -4.36 -17.59
CA LEU A 286 6.19 -3.01 -17.93
C LEU A 286 6.59 -2.00 -16.85
N THR A 287 6.48 -2.35 -15.57
CA THR A 287 6.90 -1.46 -14.48
C THR A 287 8.40 -1.14 -14.56
N ARG A 288 9.25 -2.13 -14.87
CA ARG A 288 10.70 -1.92 -15.05
C ARG A 288 11.04 -1.10 -16.29
N TRP A 289 10.29 -1.24 -17.38
CA TRP A 289 10.58 -0.56 -18.65
C TRP A 289 10.07 0.88 -18.69
N VAL A 290 8.86 1.12 -18.19
CA VAL A 290 8.14 2.39 -18.33
C VAL A 290 8.25 3.26 -17.07
N GLY A 291 8.44 2.64 -15.91
CA GLY A 291 8.39 3.28 -14.61
C GLY A 291 6.95 3.42 -14.08
N GLU A 292 6.80 3.44 -12.76
CA GLU A 292 5.51 3.38 -12.06
C GLU A 292 4.56 4.54 -12.41
N ILE A 293 5.02 5.79 -12.34
CA ILE A 293 4.17 6.97 -12.58
C ILE A 293 3.62 7.01 -14.02
N LYS A 294 4.46 6.73 -15.01
CA LYS A 294 4.05 6.72 -16.43
C LYS A 294 3.08 5.57 -16.70
N LEU A 295 3.34 4.40 -16.11
CA LEU A 295 2.46 3.24 -16.23
C LEU A 295 1.09 3.51 -15.59
N LEU A 296 1.04 4.22 -14.45
CA LEU A 296 -0.21 4.65 -13.83
C LEU A 296 -1.00 5.63 -14.71
N LEU A 297 -0.33 6.58 -15.35
CA LEU A 297 -0.97 7.52 -16.30
C LEU A 297 -1.50 6.78 -17.54
N TRP A 298 -0.72 5.88 -18.12
CA TRP A 298 -1.14 5.09 -19.29
C TRP A 298 -2.32 4.18 -18.97
N SER A 299 -2.27 3.47 -17.84
CA SER A 299 -3.38 2.63 -17.40
C SER A 299 -4.66 3.44 -17.18
N SER A 300 -4.56 4.61 -16.54
CA SER A 300 -5.71 5.51 -16.36
C SER A 300 -6.26 6.04 -17.70
N ALA A 301 -5.39 6.36 -18.67
CA ALA A 301 -5.81 6.76 -20.01
C ALA A 301 -6.50 5.63 -20.77
N MET A 302 -6.00 4.40 -20.63
CA MET A 302 -6.63 3.20 -21.21
C MET A 302 -8.00 2.93 -20.58
N ALA A 303 -8.19 3.17 -19.28
CA ALA A 303 -9.51 3.11 -18.65
C ALA A 303 -10.48 4.10 -19.27
N ALA A 304 -10.08 5.37 -19.41
CA ALA A 304 -10.93 6.39 -20.03
C ALA A 304 -11.30 6.01 -21.48
N LEU A 305 -10.34 5.56 -22.27
CA LEU A 305 -10.59 5.12 -23.65
C LEU A 305 -11.53 3.91 -23.71
N GLY A 306 -11.31 2.90 -22.85
CA GLY A 306 -12.18 1.73 -22.76
C GLY A 306 -13.62 2.10 -22.42
N LEU A 307 -13.82 3.01 -21.46
CA LEU A 307 -15.14 3.52 -21.10
C LEU A 307 -15.83 4.27 -22.26
N VAL A 308 -15.09 5.04 -23.07
CA VAL A 308 -15.66 5.66 -24.27
C VAL A 308 -16.11 4.61 -25.28
N LEU A 309 -15.33 3.54 -25.47
CA LEU A 309 -15.57 2.54 -26.51
C LEU A 309 -16.70 1.56 -26.17
N ILE A 310 -16.97 1.27 -24.89
CA ILE A 310 -18.02 0.32 -24.48
C ILE A 310 -19.41 0.69 -25.07
N PRO A 311 -19.92 1.93 -24.94
CA PRO A 311 -21.18 2.35 -25.56
C PRO A 311 -21.30 2.11 -27.07
N PHE A 312 -20.18 2.11 -27.80
CA PHE A 312 -20.16 1.88 -29.25
C PHE A 312 -20.13 0.41 -29.64
N ALA A 313 -19.98 -0.52 -28.69
CA ALA A 313 -19.98 -1.94 -28.99
C ALA A 313 -21.37 -2.39 -29.47
N ASN A 314 -21.44 -2.88 -30.70
CA ASN A 314 -22.63 -3.45 -31.34
C ASN A 314 -22.59 -4.98 -31.40
N ASN A 315 -21.44 -5.58 -31.10
CA ASN A 315 -21.22 -7.02 -31.12
C ASN A 315 -20.19 -7.42 -30.05
N VAL A 316 -20.13 -8.73 -29.77
CA VAL A 316 -19.26 -9.29 -28.72
C VAL A 316 -17.78 -8.97 -28.96
N PRO A 317 -17.20 -9.11 -30.17
CA PRO A 317 -15.79 -8.78 -30.39
C PRO A 317 -15.45 -7.31 -30.08
N GLN A 318 -16.33 -6.36 -30.44
CA GLN A 318 -16.14 -4.94 -30.10
C GLN A 318 -16.19 -4.72 -28.58
N LEU A 319 -17.12 -5.37 -27.88
CA LEU A 319 -17.20 -5.30 -26.43
C LEU A 319 -15.93 -5.84 -25.78
N LEU A 320 -15.45 -7.03 -26.20
CA LEU A 320 -14.23 -7.63 -25.67
C LEU A 320 -13.01 -6.73 -25.92
N ALA A 321 -12.90 -6.12 -27.11
CA ALA A 321 -11.81 -5.18 -27.42
C ALA A 321 -11.84 -3.94 -26.51
N ALA A 322 -13.02 -3.37 -26.26
CA ALA A 322 -13.18 -2.23 -25.34
C ALA A 322 -12.86 -2.63 -23.89
N LEU A 323 -13.34 -3.81 -23.46
CA LEU A 323 -13.07 -4.35 -22.13
C LEU A 323 -11.60 -4.67 -21.90
N LEU A 324 -10.87 -5.11 -22.93
CA LEU A 324 -9.43 -5.33 -22.79
C LEU A 324 -8.72 -4.07 -22.31
N LEU A 325 -9.09 -2.89 -22.79
CA LEU A 325 -8.51 -1.62 -22.33
C LEU A 325 -8.79 -1.35 -20.85
N THR A 326 -10.02 -1.57 -20.39
CA THR A 326 -10.38 -1.40 -18.97
C THR A 326 -9.73 -2.46 -18.08
N ILE A 327 -9.60 -3.69 -18.59
CA ILE A 327 -8.92 -4.80 -17.91
C ILE A 327 -7.42 -4.49 -17.76
N PHE A 328 -6.76 -4.02 -18.83
CA PHE A 328 -5.36 -3.58 -18.78
C PHE A 328 -5.17 -2.46 -17.78
N ALA A 329 -6.07 -1.48 -17.79
CA ALA A 329 -6.06 -0.39 -16.84
C ALA A 329 -6.12 -0.86 -15.39
N GLN A 330 -7.04 -1.78 -15.08
CA GLN A 330 -7.20 -2.30 -13.71
C GLN A 330 -6.03 -3.22 -13.31
N ALA A 331 -5.58 -4.10 -14.21
CA ALA A 331 -4.52 -5.07 -13.94
C ALA A 331 -3.17 -4.39 -13.66
N LEU A 332 -2.90 -3.24 -14.31
CA LEU A 332 -1.65 -2.49 -14.15
C LEU A 332 -1.76 -1.36 -13.12
N GLY A 333 -2.87 -0.61 -13.14
CA GLY A 333 -3.04 0.60 -12.33
C GLY A 333 -3.10 0.35 -10.83
N ASN A 334 -3.93 -0.61 -10.38
CA ASN A 334 -4.15 -0.84 -8.94
C ASN A 334 -2.88 -1.29 -8.19
N PRO A 335 -2.09 -2.27 -8.67
CA PRO A 335 -0.86 -2.67 -8.00
C PRO A 335 0.21 -1.57 -7.99
N VAL A 336 0.36 -0.82 -9.09
CA VAL A 336 1.33 0.28 -9.21
C VAL A 336 0.97 1.42 -8.26
N LEU A 337 -0.31 1.76 -8.18
CA LEU A 337 -0.81 2.78 -7.26
C LEU A 337 -0.54 2.39 -5.79
N ALA A 338 -0.81 1.14 -5.42
CA ALA A 338 -0.53 0.62 -4.08
C ALA A 338 0.99 0.66 -3.76
N SER A 339 1.84 0.33 -4.73
CA SER A 339 3.30 0.41 -4.63
C SER A 339 3.78 1.84 -4.37
N LEU A 340 3.39 2.79 -5.24
CA LEU A 340 3.78 4.21 -5.14
C LEU A 340 3.37 4.83 -3.81
N LEU A 341 2.13 4.57 -3.37
CA LEU A 341 1.63 5.11 -2.10
C LEU A 341 2.31 4.48 -0.90
N SER A 342 2.69 3.20 -0.99
CA SER A 342 3.47 2.53 0.04
C SER A 342 4.88 3.11 0.16
N GLN A 343 5.55 3.45 -0.95
CA GLN A 343 6.87 4.07 -0.93
C GLN A 343 6.82 5.50 -0.36
N LEU A 344 5.81 6.28 -0.76
CA LEU A 344 5.64 7.67 -0.28
C LEU A 344 5.22 7.76 1.20
N ALA A 345 4.63 6.70 1.73
CA ALA A 345 4.28 6.56 3.14
C ALA A 345 5.39 5.81 3.87
N GLY A 346 6.46 6.52 4.27
CA GLY A 346 7.62 5.93 4.93
C GLY A 346 7.29 4.91 6.03
N ALA A 347 8.22 3.98 6.32
CA ALA A 347 7.99 2.74 7.07
C ALA A 347 7.13 2.85 8.35
N LYS A 348 7.29 3.91 9.15
CA LYS A 348 6.50 4.16 10.38
C LYS A 348 5.02 4.48 10.13
N GLN A 349 4.62 4.91 8.93
CA GLN A 349 3.26 5.36 8.57
C GLN A 349 2.58 4.55 7.45
N GLN A 350 3.23 3.49 6.95
CA GLN A 350 2.77 2.69 5.82
C GLN A 350 1.36 2.10 6.06
N GLY A 351 1.14 1.46 7.22
CA GLY A 351 -0.16 0.88 7.57
C GLY A 351 -1.27 1.92 7.71
N LYS A 352 -0.96 3.11 8.21
CA LYS A 352 -1.91 4.23 8.35
C LYS A 352 -2.33 4.75 6.98
N THR A 353 -1.38 4.95 6.09
CA THR A 353 -1.65 5.47 4.74
C THR A 353 -2.41 4.45 3.90
N LEU A 354 -2.03 3.17 3.95
CA LEU A 354 -2.76 2.10 3.27
C LEU A 354 -4.20 1.95 3.77
N GLY A 355 -4.43 2.08 5.09
CA GLY A 355 -5.79 2.07 5.66
C GLY A 355 -6.64 3.25 5.20
N LEU A 356 -6.06 4.45 5.14
CA LEU A 356 -6.71 5.64 4.59
C LEU A 356 -7.05 5.44 3.10
N MET A 357 -6.15 4.83 2.33
CA MET A 357 -6.38 4.54 0.91
C MET A 357 -7.53 3.58 0.70
N GLN A 358 -7.62 2.51 1.48
CA GLN A 358 -8.76 1.59 1.39
C GLN A 358 -10.08 2.28 1.72
N SER A 359 -10.04 3.26 2.63
CA SER A 359 -11.21 4.09 2.95
C SER A 359 -11.63 5.00 1.79
N VAL A 360 -10.66 5.64 1.14
CA VAL A 360 -10.90 6.46 -0.07
C VAL A 360 -11.44 5.58 -1.21
N ILE A 361 -10.86 4.40 -1.43
CA ILE A 361 -11.28 3.44 -2.46
C ILE A 361 -12.72 2.98 -2.25
N GLY A 362 -13.07 2.55 -1.04
CA GLY A 362 -14.42 2.06 -0.76
C GLY A 362 -15.47 3.15 -0.84
N LEU A 363 -15.16 4.37 -0.37
CA LEU A 363 -16.03 5.53 -0.53
C LEU A 363 -16.20 5.92 -2.01
N ALA A 364 -15.11 5.98 -2.77
CA ALA A 364 -15.14 6.26 -4.21
C ALA A 364 -15.99 5.23 -4.94
N THR A 365 -15.83 3.94 -4.62
CA THR A 365 -16.60 2.85 -5.23
C THR A 365 -18.08 2.98 -4.90
N PHE A 366 -18.45 3.22 -3.63
CA PHE A 366 -19.85 3.40 -3.25
C PHE A 366 -20.48 4.60 -3.96
N LEU A 367 -19.88 5.78 -3.82
CA LEU A 367 -20.41 7.01 -4.43
C LEU A 367 -20.43 6.91 -5.96
N GLY A 368 -19.42 6.27 -6.56
CA GLY A 368 -19.35 5.99 -7.99
C GLY A 368 -20.48 5.08 -8.45
N SER A 369 -20.79 4.01 -7.71
CA SER A 369 -21.92 3.14 -8.01
C SER A 369 -23.25 3.89 -7.94
N VAL A 370 -23.48 4.66 -6.86
CA VAL A 370 -24.71 5.47 -6.71
C VAL A 370 -24.85 6.46 -7.88
N TRP A 371 -23.77 7.15 -8.23
CA TRP A 371 -23.72 8.08 -9.35
C TRP A 371 -23.99 7.39 -10.70
N ALA A 372 -23.37 6.24 -10.95
CA ALA A 372 -23.58 5.47 -12.17
C ALA A 372 -25.02 4.97 -12.29
N GLY A 373 -25.60 4.45 -11.22
CA GLY A 373 -27.01 4.03 -11.16
C GLY A 373 -27.99 5.17 -11.40
N PHE A 374 -27.73 6.33 -10.80
CA PHE A 374 -28.53 7.54 -11.02
C PHE A 374 -28.50 7.99 -12.48
N LEU A 375 -27.31 8.08 -13.08
CA LEU A 375 -27.17 8.51 -14.49
C LEU A 375 -27.80 7.49 -15.45
N PHE A 376 -27.61 6.19 -15.19
CA PHE A 376 -28.21 5.12 -15.97
C PHE A 376 -29.74 5.26 -16.03
N GLY A 377 -30.39 5.50 -14.88
CA GLY A 377 -31.84 5.63 -14.80
C GLY A 377 -32.41 6.98 -15.25
N SER A 378 -31.63 8.07 -15.20
CA SER A 378 -32.15 9.44 -15.46
C SER A 378 -31.78 10.01 -16.82
N LEU A 379 -30.55 9.79 -17.30
CA LEU A 379 -30.06 10.36 -18.57
C LEU A 379 -29.98 9.32 -19.68
N GLY A 380 -29.86 8.03 -19.32
CA GLY A 380 -29.81 6.90 -20.23
C GLY A 380 -28.61 5.99 -19.97
N GLU A 381 -28.65 4.81 -20.59
CA GLU A 381 -27.82 3.65 -20.25
C GLU A 381 -26.34 3.88 -20.56
N ASN A 382 -26.02 4.74 -21.53
CA ASN A 382 -24.65 5.04 -21.95
C ASN A 382 -23.98 6.20 -21.18
N TRP A 383 -24.76 7.04 -20.49
CA TRP A 383 -24.23 8.23 -19.81
C TRP A 383 -23.22 7.97 -18.69
N PRO A 384 -23.36 6.92 -17.85
CA PRO A 384 -22.34 6.59 -16.85
C PRO A 384 -20.95 6.42 -17.47
N TYR A 385 -20.86 5.80 -18.65
CA TYR A 385 -19.61 5.55 -19.36
C TYR A 385 -18.97 6.83 -19.88
N TRP A 386 -19.73 7.70 -20.55
CA TRP A 386 -19.19 8.94 -21.11
C TRP A 386 -18.73 9.92 -20.02
N THR A 387 -19.55 10.08 -18.99
CA THR A 387 -19.22 10.96 -17.88
C THR A 387 -18.06 10.41 -17.04
N GLY A 388 -17.97 9.09 -16.89
CA GLY A 388 -16.85 8.43 -16.19
C GLY A 388 -15.55 8.56 -16.96
N ALA A 389 -15.60 8.36 -18.28
CA ALA A 389 -14.47 8.60 -19.17
C ALA A 389 -14.00 10.06 -19.12
N ALA A 390 -14.92 11.02 -19.12
CA ALA A 390 -14.59 12.44 -19.03
C ALA A 390 -13.91 12.79 -17.70
N LEU A 391 -14.43 12.28 -16.58
CA LEU A 391 -13.82 12.48 -15.25
C LEU A 391 -12.40 11.91 -15.19
N ILE A 392 -12.19 10.68 -15.65
CA ILE A 392 -10.88 10.04 -15.66
C ILE A 392 -9.93 10.79 -16.62
N ALA A 393 -10.39 11.19 -17.80
CA ALA A 393 -9.58 11.95 -18.76
C ALA A 393 -9.10 13.29 -18.17
N VAL A 394 -9.98 14.03 -17.49
CA VAL A 394 -9.61 15.27 -16.80
C VAL A 394 -8.57 14.99 -15.71
N ALA A 395 -8.76 13.95 -14.89
CA ALA A 395 -7.79 13.58 -13.86
C ALA A 395 -6.42 13.22 -14.44
N VAL A 396 -6.39 12.48 -15.56
CA VAL A 396 -5.17 12.14 -16.28
C VAL A 396 -4.48 13.38 -16.82
N ILE A 397 -5.22 14.32 -17.43
CA ILE A 397 -4.65 15.57 -17.96
C ILE A 397 -4.05 16.42 -16.85
N LEU A 398 -4.76 16.59 -15.73
CA LEU A 398 -4.27 17.36 -14.58
C LEU A 398 -3.02 16.71 -13.97
N CYS A 399 -3.05 15.38 -13.78
CA CYS A 399 -1.90 14.63 -13.30
C CYS A 399 -0.72 14.73 -14.27
N TRP A 400 -0.96 14.58 -15.58
CA TRP A 400 0.05 14.71 -16.62
C TRP A 400 0.66 16.11 -16.65
N GLN A 401 -0.16 17.16 -16.58
CA GLN A 401 0.29 18.54 -16.51
C GLN A 401 1.16 18.76 -15.27
N GLN A 402 0.78 18.24 -14.12
CA GLN A 402 1.54 18.45 -12.89
C GLN A 402 2.82 17.59 -12.85
N VAL A 403 2.85 16.44 -13.52
CA VAL A 403 4.06 15.60 -13.76
C VAL A 403 5.01 16.22 -14.81
N THR A 404 4.48 16.97 -15.79
CA THR A 404 5.29 17.64 -16.83
C THR A 404 5.73 19.05 -16.44
N HIS A 405 4.86 19.81 -15.76
CA HIS A 405 5.16 21.12 -15.16
C HIS A 405 6.00 21.00 -13.90
N SER A 406 6.14 19.80 -13.31
CA SER A 406 7.22 19.52 -12.37
C SER A 406 8.58 19.42 -13.09
N ARG A 407 8.98 20.55 -13.70
CA ARG A 407 10.37 21.06 -13.72
C ARG A 407 11.03 21.01 -12.33
N PHE A 408 10.22 20.83 -11.29
CA PHE A 408 10.60 20.40 -9.95
C PHE A 408 11.51 19.15 -9.92
N SER A 409 11.37 18.15 -10.80
CA SER A 409 12.24 16.94 -10.73
C SER A 409 13.71 17.22 -11.05
N ALA A 410 14.01 18.12 -11.99
CA ALA A 410 15.38 18.48 -12.35
C ALA A 410 16.03 19.41 -11.31
N ILE A 411 15.27 20.36 -10.76
CA ILE A 411 15.74 21.29 -9.73
C ILE A 411 15.88 20.56 -8.38
N MET A 412 14.95 19.66 -8.02
CA MET A 412 15.03 18.84 -6.80
C MET A 412 16.14 17.80 -6.90
N ARG A 413 16.33 17.13 -8.06
CA ARG A 413 17.50 16.26 -8.26
C ARG A 413 18.79 17.05 -8.15
N ARG A 414 18.90 18.22 -8.79
CA ARG A 414 20.10 19.07 -8.68
C ARG A 414 20.37 19.50 -7.24
N ARG A 415 19.37 19.96 -6.50
CA ARG A 415 19.54 20.41 -5.12
C ARG A 415 19.89 19.26 -4.19
N ARG A 416 19.15 18.14 -4.25
CA ARG A 416 19.48 16.94 -3.48
C ARG A 416 20.88 16.45 -3.84
N GLN A 417 21.23 16.36 -5.11
CA GLN A 417 22.59 16.02 -5.56
C GLN A 417 23.62 16.99 -4.99
N GLN A 418 23.37 18.31 -4.96
CA GLN A 418 24.28 19.26 -4.33
C GLN A 418 24.42 19.06 -2.83
N LYS A 419 23.34 18.72 -2.11
CA LYS A 419 23.41 18.36 -0.68
C LYS A 419 24.24 17.09 -0.45
N LEU A 420 24.04 16.07 -1.30
CA LEU A 420 24.77 14.81 -1.22
C LEU A 420 26.24 14.99 -1.61
N ILE A 421 26.55 15.86 -2.58
CA ILE A 421 27.91 16.24 -2.96
C ILE A 421 28.57 17.01 -1.81
N HIS A 422 27.86 17.94 -1.16
CA HIS A 422 28.40 18.64 0.02
C HIS A 422 28.71 17.67 1.15
N LEU A 423 27.85 16.67 1.40
CA LEU A 423 28.14 15.62 2.39
C LEU A 423 29.33 14.75 2.00
N PHE A 424 29.47 14.42 0.71
CA PHE A 424 30.64 13.72 0.18
C PHE A 424 31.92 14.50 0.46
N GLU A 425 31.94 15.78 0.10
CA GLU A 425 33.09 16.68 0.29
C GLU A 425 33.43 16.90 1.76
N LEU A 426 32.48 16.73 2.68
CA LEU A 426 32.76 16.76 4.11
C LEU A 426 33.42 15.47 4.61
N LEU A 427 33.05 14.32 4.05
CA LEU A 427 33.62 13.03 4.47
C LEU A 427 34.98 12.75 3.83
N ASP A 428 35.24 13.30 2.64
CA ASP A 428 36.54 13.29 1.95
C ASP A 428 37.46 14.39 2.53
N LEU A 429 38.07 14.08 3.69
CA LEU A 429 38.84 15.03 4.48
C LEU A 429 40.17 15.40 3.82
N ASP A 430 40.77 14.46 3.11
CA ASP A 430 42.03 14.69 2.39
C ASP A 430 41.85 15.23 0.96
N ASN A 431 40.59 15.39 0.51
CA ASN A 431 40.21 15.85 -0.83
C ASN A 431 40.81 14.97 -1.95
N SER A 432 40.93 13.67 -1.70
CA SER A 432 41.37 12.69 -2.69
C SER A 432 40.37 12.50 -3.83
N GLY A 433 39.10 12.86 -3.61
CA GLY A 433 38.00 12.65 -4.54
C GLY A 433 37.26 11.32 -4.34
N THR A 434 37.63 10.57 -3.30
CA THR A 434 37.07 9.29 -2.88
C THR A 434 36.93 9.25 -1.36
N ILE A 435 35.90 8.60 -0.82
CA ILE A 435 35.79 8.40 0.63
C ILE A 435 36.49 7.09 0.98
N GLU A 436 37.52 7.17 1.84
CA GLU A 436 38.34 6.04 2.25
C GLU A 436 38.33 5.86 3.77
N LEU A 437 38.77 4.68 4.24
CA LEU A 437 38.90 4.40 5.67
C LEU A 437 39.88 5.36 6.38
N GLN A 438 40.82 5.94 5.61
CA GLN A 438 41.82 6.87 6.11
C GLN A 438 41.19 8.22 6.51
N ASP A 439 40.16 8.69 5.83
CA ASP A 439 39.43 9.91 6.19
C ASP A 439 38.87 9.84 7.60
N PHE A 440 38.24 8.71 7.95
CA PHE A 440 37.68 8.49 9.28
C PHE A 440 38.75 8.43 10.37
N ARG A 441 39.93 7.87 10.06
CA ARG A 441 41.07 7.90 10.99
C ARG A 441 41.57 9.31 11.22
N GLN A 442 41.65 10.13 10.16
CA GLN A 442 42.02 11.54 10.25
C GLN A 442 40.99 12.35 11.07
N ALA A 443 39.70 12.13 10.82
CA ALA A 443 38.61 12.72 11.60
C ALA A 443 38.77 12.43 13.10
N GLY A 444 39.02 11.15 13.45
CA GLY A 444 39.21 10.72 14.83
C GLY A 444 40.44 11.35 15.48
N GLN A 445 41.54 11.52 14.76
CA GLN A 445 42.73 12.21 15.26
C GLN A 445 42.48 13.70 15.49
N ALA A 446 41.76 14.37 14.58
CA ALA A 446 41.39 15.77 14.71
C ALA A 446 40.47 16.00 15.93
N LEU A 447 39.44 15.17 16.07
CA LEU A 447 38.52 15.19 17.22
C LEU A 447 39.25 14.94 18.54
N ALA A 448 40.11 13.92 18.60
CA ALA A 448 40.90 13.62 19.78
C ALA A 448 41.82 14.78 20.17
N LYS A 449 42.49 15.40 19.18
CA LYS A 449 43.38 16.54 19.41
C LYS A 449 42.64 17.76 19.95
N LEU A 450 41.46 18.08 19.41
CA LEU A 450 40.61 19.17 19.90
C LEU A 450 40.18 18.97 21.36
N ARG A 451 40.10 17.71 21.80
CA ARG A 451 39.70 17.31 23.15
C ARG A 451 40.88 17.05 24.10
N GLY A 452 42.11 17.19 23.61
CA GLY A 452 43.32 16.91 24.39
C GLY A 452 43.55 15.42 24.69
N TRP A 453 42.90 14.52 23.95
CA TRP A 453 43.10 13.07 24.09
C TRP A 453 44.35 12.64 23.32
N SER A 454 45.25 11.94 24.02
CA SER A 454 46.47 11.39 23.41
C SER A 454 46.22 9.98 22.85
N PRO A 455 46.91 9.58 21.78
CA PRO A 455 46.89 8.20 21.30
C PRO A 455 47.21 7.20 22.43
N GLY A 456 46.43 6.11 22.53
CA GLY A 456 46.56 5.10 23.59
C GLY A 456 45.75 5.35 24.88
N THR A 457 45.00 6.45 24.96
CA THR A 457 43.97 6.63 26.01
C THR A 457 42.71 5.84 25.65
N SER A 458 41.95 5.38 26.66
CA SER A 458 40.69 4.64 26.46
C SER A 458 39.72 5.38 25.56
N GLU A 459 39.62 6.69 25.75
CA GLU A 459 38.73 7.61 25.05
C GLU A 459 39.14 7.76 23.58
N TYR A 460 40.46 7.86 23.31
CA TYR A 460 41.00 7.90 21.95
C TYR A 460 40.69 6.60 21.19
N GLU A 461 40.92 5.44 21.80
CA GLU A 461 40.72 4.15 21.14
C GLU A 461 39.23 3.88 20.85
N VAL A 462 38.32 4.25 21.76
CA VAL A 462 36.87 4.11 21.55
C VAL A 462 36.38 5.01 20.43
N LEU A 463 36.83 6.27 20.40
CA LEU A 463 36.48 7.22 19.34
C LEU A 463 36.98 6.74 17.96
N GLN A 464 38.23 6.29 17.90
CA GLN A 464 38.82 5.75 16.67
C GLN A 464 38.09 4.49 16.19
N ALA A 465 37.82 3.54 17.08
CA ALA A 465 37.08 2.32 16.73
C ALA A 465 35.68 2.63 16.17
N SER A 466 34.99 3.62 16.74
CA SER A 466 33.65 4.03 16.31
C SER A 466 33.66 4.65 14.91
N LEU A 467 34.60 5.56 14.63
CA LEU A 467 34.72 6.22 13.32
C LEU A 467 35.20 5.26 12.23
N VAL A 468 36.17 4.40 12.55
CA VAL A 468 36.64 3.37 11.62
C VAL A 468 35.54 2.36 11.32
N GLY A 469 34.78 1.90 12.32
CA GLY A 469 33.64 1.01 12.12
C GLY A 469 32.54 1.64 11.25
N PHE A 470 32.31 2.95 11.39
CA PHE A 470 31.42 3.70 10.49
C PHE A 470 31.92 3.71 9.05
N GLY A 471 33.23 3.93 8.84
CA GLY A 471 33.85 3.87 7.51
C GLY A 471 33.75 2.48 6.86
N GLU A 472 34.03 1.41 7.61
CA GLU A 472 33.91 0.02 7.12
C GLU A 472 32.48 -0.31 6.70
N MET A 473 31.49 0.15 7.48
CA MET A 473 30.08 -0.03 7.16
C MET A 473 29.68 0.74 5.91
N LEU A 474 30.14 1.99 5.77
CA LEU A 474 29.91 2.79 4.56
C LEU A 474 30.45 2.11 3.31
N GLN A 475 31.67 1.56 3.38
CA GLN A 475 32.25 0.79 2.28
C GLN A 475 31.36 -0.41 1.92
N GLN A 476 30.95 -1.23 2.90
CA GLN A 476 30.08 -2.38 2.63
C GLN A 476 28.75 -2.03 1.95
N LEU A 477 28.25 -0.81 2.17
CA LEU A 477 26.96 -0.37 1.65
C LEU A 477 27.06 0.33 0.29
N ALA A 478 28.12 1.13 0.08
CA ALA A 478 28.24 2.04 -1.05
C ALA A 478 29.30 1.63 -2.08
N ASP A 479 30.38 0.94 -1.68
CA ASP A 479 31.42 0.44 -2.60
C ASP A 479 30.85 -0.72 -3.42
N ARG A 480 30.70 -0.49 -4.73
CA ARG A 480 30.00 -1.43 -5.62
C ARG A 480 30.98 -2.28 -6.41
N ASP A 481 32.13 -1.73 -6.76
CA ASP A 481 33.15 -2.44 -7.53
C ASP A 481 34.14 -3.22 -6.64
N GLY A 482 34.09 -3.01 -5.31
CA GLY A 482 34.87 -3.68 -4.30
C GLY A 482 36.30 -3.15 -4.20
N ASN A 483 36.55 -1.91 -4.62
CA ASN A 483 37.88 -1.29 -4.64
C ASN A 483 38.30 -0.67 -3.31
N GLN A 484 37.48 -0.79 -2.25
CA GLN A 484 37.67 -0.22 -0.91
C GLN A 484 37.66 1.31 -0.85
N CYS A 485 37.17 1.96 -1.90
CA CYS A 485 37.01 3.40 -2.00
C CYS A 485 35.56 3.67 -2.43
N ILE A 486 34.97 4.78 -2.00
CA ILE A 486 33.64 5.16 -2.48
C ILE A 486 33.82 6.39 -3.37
N ASP A 487 33.63 6.23 -4.67
CA ASP A 487 33.67 7.35 -5.59
C ASP A 487 32.36 8.17 -5.59
N ARG A 488 32.39 9.36 -6.21
CA ARG A 488 31.20 10.23 -6.27
C ARG A 488 30.00 9.58 -6.98
N ALA A 489 30.23 8.71 -7.95
CA ALA A 489 29.17 8.05 -8.70
C ALA A 489 28.53 6.93 -7.87
N GLU A 490 29.33 6.14 -7.16
CA GLU A 490 28.89 5.13 -6.20
C GLU A 490 28.12 5.75 -5.04
N TRP A 491 28.66 6.84 -4.47
CA TRP A 491 28.01 7.62 -3.42
C TRP A 491 26.62 8.11 -3.83
N LEU A 492 26.52 8.75 -5.00
CA LEU A 492 25.24 9.24 -5.51
C LEU A 492 24.30 8.09 -5.86
N HIS A 493 24.82 6.99 -6.42
CA HIS A 493 24.01 5.82 -6.73
C HIS A 493 23.42 5.18 -5.49
N TRP A 494 24.20 5.05 -4.43
CA TRP A 494 23.78 4.47 -3.16
C TRP A 494 22.73 5.36 -2.47
N LEU A 495 23.00 6.66 -2.33
CA LEU A 495 22.08 7.59 -1.62
C LEU A 495 20.81 7.92 -2.42
N GLU A 496 20.76 7.59 -3.71
CA GLU A 496 19.54 7.65 -4.52
C GLU A 496 18.58 6.48 -4.22
N GLN A 497 19.03 5.35 -3.66
CA GLN A 497 18.21 4.14 -3.46
C GLN A 497 17.39 4.10 -2.14
N GLU A 498 16.90 5.25 -1.65
CA GLU A 498 16.24 5.40 -0.33
C GLU A 498 17.15 4.96 0.83
N VAL A 499 17.81 5.95 1.43
CA VAL A 499 18.67 5.76 2.60
C VAL A 499 17.79 5.50 3.82
N ASP A 500 18.04 4.40 4.53
CA ASP A 500 17.32 4.06 5.76
C ASP A 500 17.67 5.02 6.90
N TYR A 501 16.77 5.12 7.89
CA TYR A 501 16.94 5.93 9.10
C TYR A 501 18.18 5.53 9.91
N ASP A 502 18.64 4.29 9.76
CA ASP A 502 19.87 3.79 10.40
C ASP A 502 21.09 4.64 10.04
N PHE A 503 21.15 5.22 8.83
CA PHE A 503 22.25 6.11 8.45
C PHE A 503 22.29 7.42 9.24
N ALA A 504 21.12 7.98 9.59
CA ALA A 504 21.03 9.18 10.42
C ALA A 504 21.52 8.90 11.85
N ASN A 505 21.15 7.75 12.40
CA ASN A 505 21.57 7.31 13.73
C ASN A 505 23.10 7.16 13.83
N LEU A 506 23.77 6.81 12.75
CA LEU A 506 25.23 6.73 12.72
C LEU A 506 25.89 8.11 12.85
N PHE A 507 25.36 9.13 12.17
CA PHE A 507 25.84 10.51 12.36
C PHE A 507 25.60 11.02 13.77
N LEU A 508 24.46 10.64 14.38
CA LEU A 508 24.21 10.96 15.78
C LEU A 508 25.29 10.36 16.68
N GLN A 509 25.65 9.08 16.51
CA GLN A 509 26.71 8.44 17.30
C GLN A 509 28.09 9.07 17.11
N VAL A 510 28.37 9.64 15.93
CA VAL A 510 29.62 10.35 15.67
C VAL A 510 29.66 11.70 16.37
N ILE A 511 28.51 12.38 16.49
CA ILE A 511 28.43 13.71 17.11
C ILE A 511 28.25 13.59 18.63
N ASP A 512 27.34 12.74 19.09
CA ASP A 512 27.11 12.38 20.50
C ASP A 512 28.31 11.58 21.02
N THR A 513 29.25 12.30 21.61
CA THR A 513 30.52 11.70 21.99
C THR A 513 30.54 11.26 23.45
N ASN A 514 29.61 11.76 24.26
CA ASN A 514 29.46 11.34 25.65
C ASN A 514 28.52 10.11 25.78
N GLN A 515 27.86 9.72 24.69
CA GLN A 515 26.96 8.57 24.56
C GLN A 515 25.71 8.68 25.46
N ASP A 516 25.24 9.89 25.73
CA ASP A 516 24.03 10.14 26.50
C ASP A 516 22.75 10.12 25.64
N GLY A 517 22.90 9.94 24.31
CA GLY A 517 21.82 9.89 23.34
C GLY A 517 21.32 11.27 22.90
N ARG A 518 22.04 12.34 23.26
CA ARG A 518 21.71 13.74 22.96
C ARG A 518 22.95 14.44 22.43
N VAL A 519 22.73 15.43 21.57
CA VAL A 519 23.81 16.28 21.07
C VAL A 519 23.69 17.67 21.69
N ALA A 520 24.69 18.05 22.47
CA ALA A 520 24.85 19.42 22.97
C ALA A 520 25.55 20.33 21.94
N ILE A 521 25.41 21.65 22.10
CA ILE A 521 26.04 22.63 21.22
C ILE A 521 27.57 22.49 21.15
N ASP A 522 28.22 22.12 22.25
CA ASP A 522 29.68 21.94 22.31
C ASP A 522 30.14 20.67 21.57
N GLU A 523 29.30 19.64 21.53
CA GLU A 523 29.57 18.43 20.74
C GLU A 523 29.45 18.73 19.24
N LEU A 524 28.39 19.44 18.84
CA LEU A 524 28.24 19.92 17.46
C LEU A 524 29.38 20.87 17.06
N ARG A 525 29.85 21.74 17.98
CA ARG A 525 31.01 22.62 17.78
C ARG A 525 32.26 21.84 17.46
N THR A 526 32.51 20.78 18.23
CA THR A 526 33.69 19.94 18.09
C THR A 526 33.65 19.16 16.77
N PHE A 527 32.48 18.66 16.40
CA PHE A 527 32.24 18.05 15.09
C PHE A 527 32.53 19.04 13.95
N TYR A 528 32.01 20.28 14.03
CA TYR A 528 32.25 21.29 13.00
C TYR A 528 33.73 21.61 12.83
N GLN A 529 34.46 21.77 13.92
CA GLN A 529 35.89 22.04 13.88
C GLN A 529 36.69 20.88 13.29
N ALA A 530 36.33 19.64 13.60
CA ALA A 530 37.02 18.46 13.07
C ALA A 530 36.82 18.28 11.56
N TYR A 531 35.63 18.60 11.06
CA TYR A 531 35.27 18.50 9.64
C TYR A 531 35.45 19.82 8.86
N GLY A 532 36.16 20.81 9.44
CA GLY A 532 36.48 22.06 8.75
C GLY A 532 35.27 22.97 8.46
N ILE A 533 34.15 22.77 9.14
CA ILE A 533 32.93 23.57 9.01
C ILE A 533 33.09 24.89 9.80
N ARG A 534 32.72 26.01 9.19
CA ARG A 534 32.76 27.34 9.83
C ARG A 534 31.80 27.40 11.02
N THR A 535 32.30 27.85 12.17
CA THR A 535 31.55 27.91 13.44
C THR A 535 30.91 29.28 13.73
N GLU A 536 31.05 30.26 12.84
CA GLU A 536 30.55 31.64 13.00
C GLU A 536 29.03 31.71 13.22
N ALA A 537 28.26 30.80 12.59
CA ALA A 537 26.80 30.72 12.70
C ALA A 537 26.33 29.51 13.53
N LEU A 538 27.21 28.90 14.34
CA LEU A 538 26.87 27.67 15.07
C LEU A 538 25.71 27.87 16.05
N GLU A 539 25.66 29.02 16.73
CA GLU A 539 24.59 29.31 17.71
C GLU A 539 23.22 29.45 17.03
N GLU A 540 23.18 30.12 15.87
CA GLU A 540 21.98 30.23 15.04
C GLU A 540 21.57 28.87 14.44
N ALA A 541 22.56 28.09 13.97
CA ALA A 541 22.35 26.74 13.47
C ALA A 541 21.75 25.84 14.57
N PHE A 542 22.35 25.82 15.76
CA PHE A 542 21.90 25.00 16.87
C PHE A 542 20.49 25.38 17.32
N HIS A 543 20.19 26.67 17.45
CA HIS A 543 18.83 27.14 17.77
C HIS A 543 17.80 26.74 16.69
N THR A 544 18.20 26.66 15.42
CA THR A 544 17.31 26.24 14.34
C THR A 544 17.11 24.73 14.34
N LEU A 545 18.17 23.98 14.64
CA LEU A 545 18.18 22.51 14.70
C LEU A 545 17.39 22.00 15.91
N ASP A 546 17.44 22.70 17.05
CA ASP A 546 16.69 22.38 18.27
C ASP A 546 15.19 22.71 18.08
N LEU A 547 14.43 21.69 17.66
CA LEU A 547 13.03 21.85 17.26
C LEU A 547 12.11 22.13 18.44
N ASN A 548 12.45 21.63 19.62
CA ASN A 548 11.66 21.75 20.84
C ASN A 548 12.19 22.82 21.82
N GLN A 549 13.37 23.39 21.55
CA GLN A 549 14.06 24.42 22.33
C GLN A 549 14.44 24.00 23.75
N ASP A 550 14.80 22.71 23.95
CA ASP A 550 15.22 22.16 25.23
C ASP A 550 16.74 22.24 25.48
N GLY A 551 17.50 22.75 24.50
CA GLY A 551 18.94 22.94 24.58
C GLY A 551 19.76 21.73 24.13
N HIS A 552 19.12 20.67 23.63
CA HIS A 552 19.77 19.45 23.15
C HIS A 552 19.10 18.95 21.87
N LEU A 553 19.85 18.26 21.00
CA LEU A 553 19.25 17.52 19.88
C LEU A 553 19.10 16.06 20.28
N CYS A 554 17.86 15.61 20.51
CA CYS A 554 17.60 14.20 20.79
C CYS A 554 17.56 13.36 19.50
N GLN A 555 17.55 12.03 19.65
CA GLN A 555 17.48 11.11 18.51
C GLN A 555 16.28 11.38 17.58
N GLU A 556 15.09 11.65 18.11
CA GLU A 556 13.89 11.90 17.30
C GLU A 556 14.00 13.21 16.49
N GLU A 557 14.61 14.23 17.07
CA GLU A 557 14.88 15.50 16.38
C GLU A 557 15.94 15.30 15.31
N PHE A 558 17.01 14.59 15.63
CA PHE A 558 18.09 14.31 14.69
C PHE A 558 17.59 13.52 13.47
N GLU A 559 16.77 12.49 13.67
CA GLU A 559 16.10 11.76 12.58
C GLU A 559 15.28 12.72 11.69
N THR A 560 14.54 13.65 12.32
CA THR A 560 13.70 14.62 11.62
C THR A 560 14.52 15.64 10.83
N ILE A 561 15.58 16.18 11.44
CA ILE A 561 16.52 17.14 10.86
C ILE A 561 17.25 16.49 9.68
N PHE A 562 17.74 15.27 9.85
CA PHE A 562 18.47 14.55 8.81
C PHE A 562 17.55 14.18 7.63
N ALA A 563 16.31 13.78 7.92
CA ALA A 563 15.29 13.60 6.88
C ALA A 563 14.98 14.92 6.15
N GLN A 564 14.94 16.05 6.86
CA GLN A 564 14.79 17.36 6.23
C GLN A 564 16.00 17.72 5.37
N PHE A 565 17.22 17.42 5.81
CA PHE A 565 18.42 17.62 5.00
C PHE A 565 18.32 16.84 3.68
N LEU A 566 18.04 15.54 3.73
CA LEU A 566 18.01 14.68 2.56
C LEU A 566 16.82 14.93 1.63
N TYR A 567 15.64 15.20 2.19
CA TYR A 567 14.37 15.13 1.45
C TYR A 567 13.57 16.45 1.47
N SER A 568 13.89 17.42 2.33
CA SER A 568 13.15 18.70 2.34
C SER A 568 13.54 19.58 1.16
N ASN A 569 12.50 20.14 0.54
CA ASN A 569 12.59 21.14 -0.51
C ASN A 569 12.60 22.57 0.01
N ASP A 570 12.30 22.76 1.30
CA ASP A 570 12.35 24.07 1.93
C ASP A 570 13.80 24.47 2.16
N VAL A 571 14.15 25.63 1.63
CA VAL A 571 15.48 26.24 1.72
C VAL A 571 15.78 26.66 3.17
N GLN A 572 14.73 27.00 3.91
CA GLN A 572 14.79 27.40 5.32
C GLN A 572 14.55 26.22 6.27
N ALA A 573 14.46 24.98 5.75
CA ALA A 573 14.28 23.82 6.60
C ALA A 573 15.43 23.73 7.62
N PRO A 574 15.13 23.49 8.91
CA PRO A 574 16.13 23.26 9.94
C PRO A 574 17.24 22.28 9.55
N GLY A 575 16.86 21.17 8.91
CA GLY A 575 17.79 20.17 8.39
C GLY A 575 18.94 20.71 7.53
N ASN A 576 18.75 21.83 6.83
CA ASN A 576 19.80 22.39 5.97
C ASN A 576 20.97 23.00 6.75
N TRP A 577 20.85 23.13 8.07
CA TRP A 577 21.87 23.71 8.93
C TRP A 577 22.81 22.67 9.54
N ILE A 578 22.46 21.38 9.53
CA ILE A 578 23.17 20.32 10.26
C ILE A 578 24.65 20.19 9.86
N PHE A 579 25.00 20.46 8.61
CA PHE A 579 26.35 20.36 8.06
C PHE A 579 26.95 21.73 7.64
N GLY A 580 26.59 22.79 8.36
CA GLY A 580 27.09 24.14 8.15
C GLY A 580 26.27 24.99 7.17
N VAL A 581 26.52 26.31 7.21
CA VAL A 581 25.70 27.41 6.63
C VAL A 581 25.03 27.06 5.30
N SER A 582 23.70 27.03 5.39
CA SER A 582 22.70 27.34 4.37
C SER A 582 23.15 27.12 2.91
N LEU A 583 22.73 26.01 2.32
CA LEU A 583 22.65 25.87 0.86
C LEU A 583 22.11 27.12 0.12
N PRO A 584 21.24 28.02 0.68
CA PRO A 584 20.88 29.26 -0.02
C PRO A 584 21.99 30.27 -0.32
N GLN A 585 23.18 30.19 0.28
CA GLN A 585 24.26 31.15 -0.01
C GLN A 585 25.30 30.67 -1.02
N ARG A 586 25.33 29.36 -1.34
CA ARG A 586 26.18 28.77 -2.40
C ARG A 586 25.38 28.34 -3.65
N LEU A 587 24.06 28.50 -3.63
CA LEU A 587 23.12 28.34 -4.75
C LEU A 587 22.76 29.70 -5.35
#